data_AF-A0A2T2YVZ4-F1
#
_entry.id   AF-A0A2T2YVZ4-F1
#
_cell.length_a   1.000
_cell.length_b   1.000
_cell.length_c   1.000
_cell.angle_alpha   90.00
_cell.angle_beta   90.00
_cell.angle_gamma   90.00
#
_symmetry.space_group_name_H-M   'P 1'
#
loop_
_entity.id
_entity.type
_entity.pdbx_description
1 polymer ?
#
loop_
_entity_poly.entity_id
_entity_poly.type
_entity_poly.pdbx_seq_one_letter_code
_entity_poly.pdbx_strand_id
1 'polypeptide(L)'
;MPESAVPLLWSRKAQLSGLLDFYRGLGFEVTHEQTRPYVYGAVARSEYQLHFVDRPEGVDAELSCLVLVDDVAAYHREFTAALRARLGKVPAKGIPRITRFKPGQTRFTMVDPAGNHVLVIQRDEPRELEYGGSKELEGLARVLDNVRILRDFKNDDAAALRVLDVGLRRYGSTATPEDLERARRERAELSGESP
;
A
#
# COMPACT_ATOMS: atom_id res chain seq x y z
N MET A 1 -24.57 1.98 -18.63
CA MET A 1 -23.44 2.47 -17.82
C MET A 1 -23.01 3.79 -18.42
N PRO A 2 -22.69 4.82 -17.61
CA PRO A 2 -21.98 5.97 -18.15
C PRO A 2 -20.64 5.51 -18.78
N GLU A 3 -20.07 6.34 -19.64
CA GLU A 3 -18.77 6.10 -20.23
C GLU A 3 -17.71 5.94 -19.11
N SER A 4 -16.85 4.93 -19.22
CA SER A 4 -15.85 4.60 -18.21
C SER A 4 -14.54 4.17 -18.85
N ALA A 5 -13.40 4.55 -18.24
CA ALA A 5 -12.10 4.02 -18.60
C ALA A 5 -11.75 2.82 -17.69
N VAL A 6 -11.25 1.74 -18.29
CA VAL A 6 -10.82 0.53 -17.56
C VAL A 6 -9.32 0.32 -17.78
N PRO A 7 -8.51 0.18 -16.72
CA PRO A 7 -7.09 -0.08 -16.87
C PRO A 7 -6.84 -1.47 -17.45
N LEU A 8 -5.87 -1.57 -18.36
CA LEU A 8 -5.28 -2.81 -18.83
C LEU A 8 -3.96 -3.01 -18.10
N LEU A 9 -3.88 -4.06 -17.28
CA LEU A 9 -2.72 -4.44 -16.48
C LEU A 9 -2.03 -5.68 -17.06
N TRP A 10 -0.82 -5.97 -16.61
CA TRP A 10 -0.07 -7.11 -17.11
C TRP A 10 -0.55 -8.42 -16.52
N SER A 11 -0.51 -9.45 -17.36
CA SER A 11 -0.52 -10.85 -16.98
C SER A 11 0.47 -11.60 -17.87
N ARG A 12 0.67 -12.88 -17.59
CA ARG A 12 1.25 -13.83 -18.55
C ARG A 12 0.26 -14.95 -18.74
N LYS A 13 0.20 -15.53 -19.93
CA LYS A 13 -0.66 -16.70 -20.21
C LYS A 13 -0.61 -17.77 -19.11
N ALA A 14 0.58 -18.15 -18.65
CA ALA A 14 0.77 -19.18 -17.63
C ALA A 14 0.33 -18.74 -16.21
N GLN A 15 0.14 -17.44 -15.98
CA GLN A 15 -0.19 -16.85 -14.67
C GLN A 15 -1.64 -16.36 -14.59
N LEU A 16 -2.36 -16.24 -15.72
CA LEU A 16 -3.69 -15.62 -15.76
C LEU A 16 -4.66 -16.24 -14.74
N SER A 17 -4.83 -17.56 -14.75
CA SER A 17 -5.76 -18.22 -13.83
C SER A 17 -5.41 -17.97 -12.36
N GLY A 18 -4.12 -18.08 -12.01
CA GLY A 18 -3.64 -17.79 -10.65
C GLY A 18 -3.80 -16.32 -10.24
N LEU A 19 -3.68 -15.39 -11.20
CA LEU A 19 -3.93 -13.96 -11.00
C LEU A 19 -5.41 -13.70 -10.74
N LEU A 20 -6.31 -14.27 -11.54
CA LEU A 20 -7.75 -14.14 -11.35
C LEU A 20 -8.22 -14.77 -10.04
N ASP A 21 -7.65 -15.92 -9.66
CA ASP A 21 -7.89 -16.57 -8.37
C ASP A 21 -7.44 -15.71 -7.17
N PHE A 22 -6.34 -14.96 -7.33
CA PHE A 22 -5.88 -14.01 -6.33
C PHE A 22 -6.90 -12.90 -6.12
N TYR A 23 -7.37 -12.25 -7.20
CA TYR A 23 -8.40 -11.20 -7.11
C TYR A 23 -9.73 -11.75 -6.59
N ARG A 24 -10.13 -12.97 -6.99
CA ARG A 24 -11.32 -13.64 -6.44
C ARG A 24 -11.22 -13.79 -4.92
N GLY A 25 -10.04 -14.17 -4.43
CA GLY A 25 -9.76 -14.25 -2.99
C GLY A 25 -9.89 -12.92 -2.24
N LEU A 26 -9.73 -11.79 -2.93
CA LEU A 26 -9.92 -10.43 -2.40
C LEU A 26 -11.39 -9.94 -2.52
N GLY A 27 -12.30 -10.81 -2.94
CA GLY A 27 -13.72 -10.47 -3.10
C GLY A 27 -14.07 -9.80 -4.42
N PHE A 28 -13.23 -9.95 -5.45
CA PHE A 28 -13.62 -9.60 -6.81
C PHE A 28 -14.41 -10.74 -7.47
N GLU A 29 -15.32 -10.38 -8.37
CA GLU A 29 -15.90 -11.30 -9.33
C GLU A 29 -14.98 -11.43 -10.55
N VAL A 30 -14.73 -12.66 -11.00
CA VAL A 30 -14.05 -12.91 -12.28
C VAL A 30 -15.09 -12.86 -13.38
N THR A 31 -15.08 -11.80 -14.18
CA THR A 31 -16.07 -11.54 -15.23
C THR A 31 -15.62 -12.07 -16.59
N HIS A 32 -14.32 -12.32 -16.77
CA HIS A 32 -13.80 -12.93 -17.99
C HIS A 32 -12.47 -13.66 -17.76
N GLU A 33 -12.27 -14.79 -18.44
CA GLU A 33 -11.01 -15.53 -18.50
C GLU A 33 -10.80 -16.16 -19.89
N GLN A 34 -9.75 -15.74 -20.59
CA GLN A 34 -9.40 -16.21 -21.92
C GLN A 34 -7.88 -16.38 -22.06
N THR A 35 -7.45 -17.54 -22.56
CA THR A 35 -6.02 -17.83 -22.86
C THR A 35 -5.72 -18.05 -24.35
N ARG A 36 -6.77 -18.06 -25.19
CA ARG A 36 -6.70 -18.19 -26.66
C ARG A 36 -7.88 -17.45 -27.31
N PRO A 37 -7.70 -16.83 -28.50
CA PRO A 37 -6.46 -16.76 -29.29
C PRO A 37 -5.41 -15.80 -28.71
N TYR A 38 -5.80 -14.95 -27.75
CA TYR A 38 -4.92 -14.08 -26.97
C TYR A 38 -5.29 -14.14 -25.48
N VAL A 39 -4.38 -13.68 -24.62
CA VAL A 39 -4.60 -13.61 -23.17
C VAL A 39 -5.47 -12.39 -22.85
N TYR A 40 -6.58 -12.63 -22.18
CA TYR A 40 -7.42 -11.58 -21.64
C TYR A 40 -8.15 -12.06 -20.39
N GLY A 41 -8.12 -11.26 -19.33
CA GLY A 41 -8.89 -11.53 -18.12
C GLY A 41 -9.52 -10.26 -17.60
N ALA A 42 -10.64 -10.40 -16.89
CA ALA A 42 -11.33 -9.28 -16.29
C ALA A 42 -11.85 -9.66 -14.90
N VAL A 43 -11.72 -8.71 -13.99
CA VAL A 43 -12.33 -8.79 -12.67
C VAL A 43 -13.11 -7.52 -12.39
N ALA A 44 -14.19 -7.65 -11.64
CA ALA A 44 -15.04 -6.55 -11.20
C ALA A 44 -15.20 -6.57 -9.68
N ARG A 45 -15.26 -5.39 -9.08
CA ARG A 45 -15.63 -5.21 -7.68
C ARG A 45 -16.35 -3.89 -7.52
N SER A 46 -17.50 -3.92 -6.86
CA SER A 46 -18.36 -2.74 -6.73
C SER A 46 -18.62 -2.13 -8.11
N GLU A 47 -18.25 -0.86 -8.34
CA GLU A 47 -18.46 -0.16 -9.61
C GLU A 47 -17.20 -0.03 -10.49
N TYR A 48 -16.11 -0.73 -10.18
CA TYR A 48 -14.87 -0.68 -10.96
C TYR A 48 -14.39 -2.05 -11.43
N GLN A 49 -13.60 -2.02 -12.50
CA GLN A 49 -13.07 -3.20 -13.16
C GLN A 49 -11.56 -3.07 -13.34
N LEU A 50 -10.87 -4.21 -13.33
CA LEU A 50 -9.47 -4.34 -13.71
C LEU A 50 -9.39 -5.40 -14.80
N HIS A 51 -8.76 -5.05 -15.92
CA HIS A 51 -8.56 -5.98 -17.03
C HIS A 51 -7.08 -6.32 -17.16
N PHE A 52 -6.79 -7.50 -17.69
CA PHE A 52 -5.44 -8.05 -17.78
C PHE A 52 -5.16 -8.54 -19.19
N VAL A 53 -3.98 -8.19 -19.71
CA VAL A 53 -3.51 -8.56 -21.05
C VAL A 53 -2.13 -9.18 -20.97
N ASP A 54 -1.73 -9.93 -22.01
CA ASP A 54 -0.39 -10.51 -22.05
C ASP A 54 0.68 -9.42 -22.03
N ARG A 55 1.67 -9.57 -21.15
CA ARG A 55 2.86 -8.74 -21.12
C ARG A 55 3.71 -9.04 -22.37
N PRO A 56 4.00 -8.06 -23.23
CA PRO A 56 4.83 -8.31 -24.41
C PRO A 56 6.24 -8.78 -24.04
N GLU A 57 6.82 -9.60 -24.90
CA GLU A 57 8.19 -10.09 -24.72
C GLU A 57 9.20 -8.94 -24.70
N GLY A 58 10.20 -9.01 -23.81
CA GLY A 58 11.23 -7.98 -23.68
C GLY A 58 10.78 -6.68 -22.99
N VAL A 59 9.50 -6.53 -22.65
CA VAL A 59 9.03 -5.36 -21.89
C VAL A 59 9.29 -5.58 -20.41
N ASP A 60 10.08 -4.69 -19.79
CA ASP A 60 10.25 -4.61 -18.35
C ASP A 60 9.67 -3.32 -17.77
N ALA A 61 8.33 -3.33 -17.62
CA ALA A 61 7.57 -2.23 -17.08
C ALA A 61 6.56 -2.74 -16.06
N GLU A 62 6.48 -2.05 -14.93
CA GLU A 62 5.38 -2.17 -13.97
C GLU A 62 4.20 -1.35 -14.50
N LEU A 63 2.98 -1.87 -14.38
CA LEU A 63 1.76 -1.10 -14.63
C LEU A 63 1.09 -0.76 -13.32
N SER A 64 0.39 0.38 -13.33
CA SER A 64 -0.35 0.86 -12.18
C SER A 64 -1.72 1.38 -12.57
N CYS A 65 -2.64 1.33 -11.62
CA CYS A 65 -3.94 1.98 -11.72
C CYS A 65 -4.30 2.66 -10.40
N LEU A 66 -5.16 3.68 -10.49
CA LEU A 66 -5.77 4.33 -9.35
C LEU A 66 -7.21 3.84 -9.20
N VAL A 67 -7.60 3.51 -7.97
CA VAL A 67 -8.97 3.21 -7.59
C VAL A 67 -9.39 4.22 -6.53
N LEU A 68 -10.27 5.15 -6.93
CA LEU A 68 -10.84 6.15 -6.02
C LEU A 68 -12.01 5.54 -5.26
N VAL A 69 -11.95 5.58 -3.93
CA VAL A 69 -12.93 4.96 -3.02
C VAL A 69 -13.35 5.94 -1.93
N ASP A 70 -14.51 5.72 -1.33
CA ASP A 70 -15.04 6.63 -0.31
C ASP A 70 -14.59 6.26 1.12
N ASP A 71 -14.16 5.01 1.34
CA ASP A 71 -13.54 4.55 2.60
C ASP A 71 -12.31 3.68 2.30
N VAL A 72 -11.16 4.34 2.15
CA VAL A 72 -9.87 3.67 1.93
C VAL A 72 -9.48 2.74 3.10
N ALA A 73 -9.90 3.06 4.34
CA ALA A 73 -9.56 2.26 5.51
C ALA A 73 -10.34 0.94 5.52
N ALA A 74 -11.60 0.94 5.10
CA ALA A 74 -12.39 -0.27 4.89
C ALA A 74 -11.76 -1.18 3.84
N TYR A 75 -11.40 -0.63 2.68
CA TYR A 75 -10.74 -1.39 1.62
C TYR A 75 -9.43 -2.04 2.11
N HIS A 76 -8.61 -1.30 2.89
CA HIS A 76 -7.38 -1.87 3.44
C HIS A 76 -7.65 -3.02 4.42
N ARG A 77 -8.61 -2.86 5.34
CA ARG A 77 -9.00 -3.90 6.30
C ARG A 77 -9.49 -5.15 5.59
N GLU A 78 -10.33 -5.01 4.57
CA GLU A 78 -10.87 -6.12 3.78
C GLU A 78 -9.75 -6.86 3.02
N PHE A 79 -8.89 -6.12 2.32
CA PHE A 79 -7.79 -6.72 1.56
C PHE A 79 -6.79 -7.42 2.49
N THR A 80 -6.42 -6.81 3.62
CA THR A 80 -5.51 -7.45 4.57
C THR A 80 -6.11 -8.68 5.24
N ALA A 81 -7.40 -8.67 5.56
CA ALA A 81 -8.10 -9.84 6.08
C ALA A 81 -8.12 -10.99 5.06
N ALA A 82 -8.45 -10.69 3.81
CA ALA A 82 -8.45 -11.66 2.71
C ALA A 82 -7.05 -12.23 2.44
N LEU A 83 -6.02 -11.37 2.38
CA LEU A 83 -4.63 -11.80 2.22
C LEU A 83 -4.17 -12.69 3.37
N ARG A 84 -4.50 -12.32 4.62
CA ARG A 84 -4.17 -13.14 5.79
C ARG A 84 -4.86 -14.50 5.74
N ALA A 85 -6.14 -14.55 5.39
CA ALA A 85 -6.87 -15.81 5.27
C ALA A 85 -6.28 -16.72 4.19
N ARG A 86 -5.82 -16.16 3.07
CA ARG A 86 -5.31 -16.92 1.93
C ARG A 86 -3.83 -17.31 2.03
N LEU A 87 -2.99 -16.44 2.61
CA LEU A 87 -1.53 -16.60 2.64
C LEU A 87 -1.00 -16.92 4.05
N GLY A 88 -1.86 -16.97 5.06
CA GLY A 88 -1.50 -17.13 6.47
C GLY A 88 -0.82 -15.89 7.09
N LYS A 89 -0.58 -14.84 6.30
CA LYS A 89 0.07 -13.59 6.73
C LYS A 89 -0.33 -12.42 5.82
N VAL A 90 -0.06 -11.20 6.28
CA VAL A 90 -0.16 -10.00 5.44
C VAL A 90 1.23 -9.72 4.83
N PRO A 91 1.41 -9.90 3.51
CA PRO A 91 2.72 -9.72 2.89
C PRO A 91 3.09 -8.24 2.77
N ALA A 92 4.14 -7.80 3.47
CA ALA A 92 4.65 -6.42 3.41
C ALA A 92 5.77 -6.22 2.37
N LYS A 93 6.38 -7.30 1.87
CA LYS A 93 7.53 -7.29 0.95
C LYS A 93 7.35 -8.34 -0.15
N GLY A 94 8.04 -8.18 -1.27
CA GLY A 94 7.96 -9.09 -2.42
C GLY A 94 6.70 -8.91 -3.24
N ILE A 95 6.29 -9.96 -3.96
CA ILE A 95 5.04 -10.02 -4.73
C ILE A 95 4.30 -11.33 -4.39
N PRO A 96 2.99 -11.29 -4.13
CA PRO A 96 2.18 -10.09 -3.91
C PRO A 96 2.55 -9.40 -2.59
N ARG A 97 2.24 -8.10 -2.46
CA ARG A 97 2.39 -7.33 -1.20
C ARG A 97 1.30 -6.28 -1.05
N ILE A 98 1.09 -5.79 0.17
CA ILE A 98 0.24 -4.63 0.46
C ILE A 98 0.99 -3.69 1.39
N THR A 99 0.97 -2.39 1.10
CA THR A 99 1.61 -1.39 1.96
C THR A 99 0.89 -1.33 3.30
N ARG A 100 1.65 -1.00 4.36
CA ARG A 100 1.06 -0.69 5.66
C ARG A 100 0.12 0.50 5.50
N PHE A 101 -0.98 0.48 6.25
CA PHE A 101 -1.94 1.57 6.33
C PHE A 101 -2.18 1.92 7.80
N LYS A 102 -2.01 3.19 8.15
CA LYS A 102 -2.20 3.73 9.51
C LYS A 102 -3.41 4.66 9.54
N PRO A 103 -4.07 4.82 10.70
CA PRO A 103 -5.11 5.83 10.87
C PRO A 103 -4.66 7.21 10.36
N GLY A 104 -5.50 7.87 9.58
CA GLY A 104 -5.24 9.18 8.97
C GLY A 104 -4.53 9.14 7.61
N GLN A 105 -4.07 7.98 7.13
CA GLN A 105 -3.61 7.85 5.75
C GLN A 105 -4.81 7.82 4.78
N THR A 106 -4.60 8.35 3.58
CA THR A 106 -5.64 8.49 2.54
C THR A 106 -5.43 7.54 1.37
N ARG A 107 -4.39 6.70 1.41
CA ARG A 107 -4.05 5.78 0.32
C ARG A 107 -3.24 4.58 0.80
N PHE A 108 -3.36 3.48 0.08
CA PHE A 108 -2.45 2.35 0.16
C PHE A 108 -2.22 1.74 -1.23
N THR A 109 -1.17 0.93 -1.37
CA THR A 109 -0.88 0.21 -2.61
C THR A 109 -0.91 -1.28 -2.37
N MET A 110 -1.63 -2.00 -3.23
CA MET A 110 -1.51 -3.44 -3.37
C MET A 110 -0.68 -3.74 -4.62
N VAL A 111 0.27 -4.66 -4.50
CA VAL A 111 1.01 -5.21 -5.63
C VAL A 111 0.56 -6.65 -5.81
N ASP A 112 0.02 -6.96 -6.98
CA ASP A 112 -0.53 -8.28 -7.29
C ASP A 112 0.58 -9.30 -7.66
N PRO A 113 0.25 -10.60 -7.85
CA PRO A 113 1.23 -11.61 -8.21
C PRO A 113 1.93 -11.40 -9.56
N ALA A 114 1.37 -10.59 -10.46
CA ALA A 114 1.99 -10.22 -11.73
C ALA A 114 2.87 -8.95 -11.62
N GLY A 115 2.90 -8.32 -10.45
CA GLY A 115 3.67 -7.11 -10.19
C GLY A 115 2.93 -5.82 -10.56
N ASN A 116 1.62 -5.86 -10.82
CA ASN A 116 0.86 -4.65 -11.07
C ASN A 116 0.55 -3.93 -9.76
N HIS A 117 0.54 -2.59 -9.80
CA HIS A 117 0.25 -1.74 -8.66
C HIS A 117 -1.19 -1.23 -8.71
N VAL A 118 -2.01 -1.62 -7.73
CA VAL A 118 -3.35 -1.09 -7.52
C VAL A 118 -3.28 -0.11 -6.36
N LEU A 119 -3.31 1.19 -6.67
CA LEU A 119 -3.30 2.26 -5.68
C LEU A 119 -4.74 2.59 -5.34
N VAL A 120 -5.14 2.27 -4.10
CA VAL A 120 -6.46 2.61 -3.58
C VAL A 120 -6.33 3.95 -2.86
N ILE A 121 -7.10 4.94 -3.29
CA ILE A 121 -7.00 6.33 -2.86
C ILE A 121 -8.37 6.82 -2.41
N GLN A 122 -8.40 7.53 -1.31
CA GLN A 122 -9.58 8.21 -0.80
C GLN A 122 -10.05 9.28 -1.81
N ARG A 123 -11.32 9.24 -2.22
CA ARG A 123 -11.86 10.09 -3.29
C ARG A 123 -11.77 11.59 -2.98
N ASP A 124 -12.00 11.96 -1.72
CA ASP A 124 -11.95 13.32 -1.22
C ASP A 124 -10.57 13.70 -0.65
N GLU A 125 -9.52 12.96 -1.02
CA GLU A 125 -8.14 13.29 -0.65
C GLU A 125 -7.78 14.73 -1.09
N PRO A 126 -7.22 15.55 -0.17
CA PRO A 126 -6.78 16.89 -0.50
C PRO A 126 -5.78 16.89 -1.67
N ARG A 127 -5.90 17.88 -2.57
CA ARG A 127 -4.97 18.05 -3.71
C ARG A 127 -3.53 18.30 -3.26
N GLU A 128 -3.37 18.96 -2.12
CA GLU A 128 -2.08 19.16 -1.47
C GLU A 128 -1.94 18.15 -0.33
N LEU A 129 -1.04 17.20 -0.51
CA LEU A 129 -0.75 16.18 0.49
C LEU A 129 0.50 16.57 1.27
N GLU A 130 0.33 16.87 2.55
CA GLU A 130 1.46 16.96 3.47
C GLU A 130 1.91 15.56 3.88
N TYR A 131 2.82 14.99 3.09
CA TYR A 131 3.46 13.71 3.41
C TYR A 131 4.44 13.77 4.59
N GLY A 132 4.49 14.91 5.29
CA GLY A 132 5.50 15.28 6.28
C GLY A 132 6.52 16.23 5.68
N GLY A 133 7.55 16.54 6.44
CA GLY A 133 8.49 17.63 6.17
C GLY A 133 7.90 19.00 6.53
N SER A 134 6.92 19.05 7.43
CA SER A 134 6.37 20.34 7.87
C SER A 134 7.49 21.22 8.41
N LYS A 135 7.62 22.41 7.84
CA LYS A 135 8.63 23.40 8.24
C LYS A 135 8.32 24.04 9.59
N GLU A 136 7.09 23.87 10.07
CA GLU A 136 6.61 24.43 11.33
C GLU A 136 6.95 23.52 12.52
N LEU A 137 7.24 22.25 12.27
CA LEU A 137 7.65 21.33 13.32
C LEU A 137 9.10 21.60 13.76
N GLU A 138 9.32 21.59 15.07
CA GLU A 138 10.62 21.74 15.68
C GLU A 138 10.95 20.58 16.62
N GLY A 139 12.20 20.53 17.11
CA GLY A 139 12.62 19.58 18.14
C GLY A 139 12.31 18.12 17.81
N LEU A 140 11.73 17.41 18.79
CA LEU A 140 11.40 15.99 18.67
C LEU A 140 10.21 15.75 17.73
N ALA A 141 9.24 16.68 17.65
CA ALA A 141 8.11 16.57 16.73
C ALA A 141 8.57 16.49 15.27
N ARG A 142 9.55 17.30 14.87
CA ARG A 142 10.15 17.23 13.52
C ARG A 142 10.89 15.91 13.27
N VAL A 143 11.56 15.36 14.29
CA VAL A 143 12.21 14.05 14.18
C VAL A 143 11.16 12.98 13.95
N LEU A 144 10.08 12.97 14.73
CA LEU A 144 8.99 11.99 14.61
C LEU A 144 8.33 12.03 13.24
N ASP A 145 8.19 13.20 12.66
CA ASP A 145 7.69 13.36 11.29
C ASP A 145 8.66 12.76 10.25
N ASN A 146 9.98 12.98 10.39
CA ASN A 146 10.98 12.35 9.52
C ASN A 146 11.04 10.81 9.71
N VAL A 147 10.89 10.32 10.95
CA VAL A 147 10.80 8.89 11.26
C VAL A 147 9.58 8.28 10.56
N ARG A 148 8.42 8.96 10.60
CA ARG A 148 7.23 8.57 9.85
C ARG A 148 7.51 8.48 8.35
N ILE A 149 8.22 9.45 7.77
CA ILE A 149 8.59 9.44 6.34
C ILE A 149 9.44 8.22 5.99
N LEU A 150 10.53 7.99 6.73
CA LEU A 150 11.45 6.88 6.47
C LEU A 150 10.73 5.53 6.59
N ARG A 151 9.91 5.38 7.63
CA ARG A 151 9.18 4.16 7.94
C ARG A 151 8.04 3.89 6.96
N ASP A 152 7.10 4.84 6.85
CA ASP A 152 5.81 4.58 6.21
C ASP A 152 5.85 4.86 4.70
N PHE A 153 6.76 5.71 4.23
CA PHE A 153 6.85 6.06 2.80
C PHE A 153 8.08 5.45 2.12
N LYS A 154 9.21 5.35 2.82
CA LYS A 154 10.44 4.73 2.26
C LYS A 154 10.61 3.26 2.63
N ASN A 155 9.78 2.72 3.51
CA ASN A 155 9.89 1.35 4.03
C ASN A 155 11.29 1.03 4.60
N ASP A 156 11.98 2.04 5.13
CA ASP A 156 13.32 1.95 5.70
C ASP A 156 13.26 2.05 7.23
N ASP A 157 12.75 0.98 7.84
CA ASP A 157 12.63 0.86 9.31
C ASP A 157 13.99 1.04 10.00
N ALA A 158 15.08 0.61 9.36
CA ALA A 158 16.42 0.72 9.92
C ALA A 158 16.90 2.18 9.98
N ALA A 159 16.66 2.96 8.92
CA ALA A 159 16.93 4.40 8.95
C ALA A 159 15.99 5.14 9.91
N ALA A 160 14.71 4.76 9.93
CA ALA A 160 13.73 5.33 10.85
C ALA A 160 14.19 5.17 12.32
N LEU A 161 14.60 3.97 12.72
CA LEU A 161 15.11 3.70 14.07
C LEU A 161 16.35 4.53 14.40
N ARG A 162 17.33 4.59 13.48
CA ARG A 162 18.55 5.40 13.68
C ARG A 162 18.24 6.88 13.87
N VAL A 163 17.35 7.44 13.05
CA VAL A 163 16.95 8.86 13.16
C VAL A 163 16.22 9.11 14.48
N LEU A 164 15.35 8.20 14.91
CA LEU A 164 14.64 8.30 16.18
C LEU A 164 15.61 8.29 17.38
N ASP A 165 16.58 7.38 17.40
CA ASP A 165 17.58 7.29 18.46
C ASP A 165 18.47 8.54 18.56
N VAL A 166 18.85 9.14 17.42
CA VAL A 166 19.59 10.41 17.39
C VAL A 166 18.72 11.55 17.91
N GLY A 167 17.45 11.61 17.48
CA GLY A 167 16.53 12.67 17.88
C GLY A 167 16.16 12.63 19.35
N LEU A 168 15.92 11.43 19.91
CA LEU A 168 15.69 11.24 21.35
C LEU A 168 16.88 11.73 22.18
N ARG A 169 18.12 11.43 21.77
CA ARG A 169 19.32 11.94 22.44
C ARG A 169 19.45 13.45 22.38
N ARG A 170 19.07 14.06 21.26
CA ARG A 170 19.25 15.50 21.02
C ARG A 170 18.16 16.37 21.63
N TYR A 171 16.91 15.92 21.57
CA TYR A 171 15.73 16.73 21.92
C TYR A 171 14.92 16.17 23.09
N GLY A 172 15.27 14.99 23.62
CA GLY A 172 14.47 14.31 24.64
C GLY A 172 14.31 15.09 25.95
N SER A 173 15.28 15.94 26.33
CA SER A 173 15.21 16.76 27.55
C SER A 173 14.29 17.98 27.41
N THR A 174 14.02 18.44 26.19
CA THR A 174 13.19 19.62 25.89
C THR A 174 11.87 19.26 25.23
N ALA A 175 11.63 17.97 24.98
CA ALA A 175 10.43 17.49 24.29
C ALA A 175 9.21 17.51 25.21
N THR A 176 8.03 17.64 24.59
CA THR A 176 6.76 17.50 25.31
C THR A 176 6.60 16.05 25.81
N PRO A 177 5.83 15.82 26.89
CA PRO A 177 5.51 14.46 27.34
C PRO A 177 4.85 13.61 26.24
N GLU A 178 3.99 14.23 25.42
CA GLU A 178 3.28 13.57 24.30
C GLU A 178 4.25 13.09 23.21
N ASP A 179 5.21 13.94 22.80
CA ASP A 179 6.22 13.55 21.82
C ASP A 179 7.14 12.44 22.35
N LEU A 180 7.48 12.47 23.65
CA LEU A 180 8.29 11.44 24.28
C LEU A 180 7.56 10.09 24.33
N GLU A 181 6.27 10.08 24.67
CA GLU A 181 5.46 8.88 24.67
C GLU A 181 5.35 8.30 23.25
N ARG A 182 5.04 9.15 22.27
CA ARG A 182 4.98 8.76 20.86
C ARG A 182 6.32 8.20 20.37
N ALA A 183 7.43 8.84 20.71
CA ALA A 183 8.77 8.39 20.34
C ALA A 183 9.11 7.03 20.95
N ARG A 184 8.76 6.78 22.21
CA ARG A 184 9.00 5.48 22.86
C ARG A 184 8.20 4.36 22.20
N ARG A 185 6.92 4.63 21.88
CA ARG A 185 6.07 3.67 21.16
C ARG A 185 6.61 3.35 19.76
N GLU A 186 6.95 4.38 18.98
CA GLU A 186 7.53 4.20 17.63
C GLU A 186 8.85 3.41 17.71
N ARG A 187 9.70 3.70 18.70
CA ARG A 187 10.97 3.00 18.90
C ARG A 187 10.78 1.53 19.21
N ALA A 188 9.87 1.19 20.12
CA ALA A 188 9.53 -0.19 20.49
C ALA A 188 9.02 -0.99 19.27
N GLU A 189 8.14 -0.40 18.46
CA GLU A 189 7.67 -1.02 17.23
C GLU A 189 8.78 -1.24 16.20
N LEU A 190 9.74 -0.30 16.09
CA LEU A 190 10.85 -0.36 15.16
C LEU A 190 11.98 -1.30 15.60
N SER A 191 12.21 -1.47 16.91
CA SER A 191 13.20 -2.40 17.46
C SER A 191 12.71 -3.86 17.46
N GLY A 192 11.43 -4.10 17.15
CA GLY A 192 10.81 -5.42 17.27
C GLY A 192 10.52 -5.81 18.73
N GLU A 193 10.68 -4.89 19.67
CA GLU A 193 10.32 -5.03 21.07
C GLU A 193 8.85 -4.62 21.24
N SER A 194 7.91 -5.45 20.81
CA SER A 194 6.53 -5.32 21.31
C SER A 194 6.42 -6.05 22.65
N PRO A 195 5.65 -5.52 23.63
CA PRO A 195 5.24 -6.30 24.80
C PRO A 195 4.43 -7.53 24.40
#